data_AF-A0A4P6FK05-F1
#
_entry.id   AF-A0A4P6FK05-F1
#
_cell.length_a   1.000
_cell.length_b   1.000
_cell.length_c   1.000
_cell.angle_alpha   90.00
_cell.angle_beta   90.00
_cell.angle_gamma   90.00
#
_symmetry.space_group_name_H-M   'P 1'
#
loop_
_entity.id
_entity.type
_entity.pdbx_description
1 polymer ?
#
loop_
_entity_poly.entity_id
_entity_poly.type
_entity_poly.pdbx_seq_one_letter_code
_entity_poly.pdbx_strand_id
1 'polypeptide(L)'
;MKGSIAAFAACLLLLPGCSQAGAPTAGNDTERVQAAPARAPSSQEPAAQAATARAAPATPAEAGSHVLGKKELALRGKPACEIAFVYAGREPETLIWEEACPEITASMVDQAALERLGRWERLDDFARKFVAALPGGKVLQVEGSLSASVYPVGTTGSTYEVPVAD
;
A
#
# COMPACT_ATOMS: atom_id res chain seq x y z
N MET A 1 -43.96 31.59 13.22
CA MET A 1 -43.91 30.21 12.69
C MET A 1 -42.51 29.70 13.07
N LYS A 2 -42.21 28.92 14.13
CA LYS A 2 -42.77 27.72 14.79
C LYS A 2 -42.91 26.49 13.88
N GLY A 3 -42.02 25.52 14.12
CA GLY A 3 -42.13 24.09 13.79
C GLY A 3 -41.01 23.61 12.87
N SER A 4 -40.30 22.49 13.07
CA SER A 4 -40.32 21.47 14.12
C SER A 4 -39.02 20.64 14.03
N ILE A 5 -38.59 20.11 15.17
CA ILE A 5 -37.47 19.16 15.39
C ILE A 5 -38.00 17.72 15.30
N ALA A 6 -37.08 16.76 15.07
CA ALA A 6 -37.09 15.31 15.43
C ALA A 6 -37.04 14.37 14.21
N ALA A 7 -36.33 13.24 14.19
CA ALA A 7 -35.39 12.59 15.11
C ALA A 7 -34.64 11.49 14.33
N PHE A 8 -33.37 11.24 14.68
CA PHE A 8 -32.60 10.05 14.27
C PHE A 8 -32.59 9.06 15.44
N ALA A 9 -33.01 7.81 15.19
CA ALA A 9 -32.80 6.64 16.05
C ALA A 9 -31.94 5.66 15.23
N ALA A 10 -30.67 5.37 15.56
CA ALA A 10 -30.09 4.63 16.68
C ALA A 10 -30.23 3.09 16.57
N CYS A 11 -29.05 2.43 16.54
CA CYS A 11 -28.75 1.11 17.15
C CYS A 11 -29.36 -0.17 16.51
N LEU A 12 -28.76 -1.37 16.49
CA LEU A 12 -27.54 -2.00 17.02
C LEU A 12 -27.32 -3.33 16.23
N LEU A 13 -26.06 -3.73 16.10
CA LEU A 13 -25.47 -5.09 16.21
C LEU A 13 -26.17 -6.32 15.58
N LEU A 14 -25.39 -7.16 14.89
CA LEU A 14 -25.01 -8.53 15.33
C LEU A 14 -24.23 -9.30 14.24
N LEU A 15 -22.98 -9.66 14.55
CA LEU A 15 -22.24 -10.80 13.96
C LEU A 15 -22.69 -12.09 14.68
N PRO A 16 -22.86 -13.20 13.95
CA PRO A 16 -21.96 -14.35 14.06
C PRO A 16 -21.74 -15.02 12.68
N GLY A 17 -20.79 -15.91 12.40
CA GLY A 17 -19.89 -16.70 13.21
C GLY A 17 -19.14 -17.67 12.27
N CYS A 18 -18.04 -18.22 12.76
CA CYS A 18 -17.23 -19.25 12.10
C CYS A 18 -18.04 -20.51 11.78
N SER A 19 -17.70 -21.21 10.70
CA SER A 19 -17.95 -22.66 10.56
C SER A 19 -16.92 -23.29 9.61
N GLN A 20 -16.04 -24.08 10.21
CA GLN A 20 -15.15 -25.04 9.57
C GLN A 20 -15.75 -26.44 9.80
N ALA A 21 -16.01 -27.17 8.71
CA ALA A 21 -16.25 -28.61 8.65
C ALA A 21 -15.96 -29.00 7.19
N GLY A 22 -15.07 -29.92 6.82
CA GLY A 22 -14.78 -31.20 7.46
C GLY A 22 -15.47 -32.30 6.66
N ALA A 23 -14.78 -32.89 5.67
CA ALA A 23 -15.11 -34.20 5.12
C ALA A 23 -13.87 -34.83 4.45
N PRO A 24 -13.35 -35.96 4.98
CA PRO A 24 -12.40 -36.80 4.27
C PRO A 24 -13.16 -37.80 3.40
N THR A 25 -12.72 -38.00 2.16
CA THR A 25 -13.15 -39.15 1.35
C THR A 25 -11.97 -40.09 1.19
N ALA A 26 -11.99 -41.15 1.98
CA ALA A 26 -11.19 -42.35 1.76
C ALA A 26 -11.77 -43.11 0.55
N GLY A 27 -10.92 -43.46 -0.40
CA GLY A 27 -11.22 -44.37 -1.49
C GLY A 27 -9.97 -45.19 -1.78
N ASN A 28 -9.95 -46.40 -1.23
CA ASN A 28 -8.96 -47.43 -1.51
C ASN A 28 -9.01 -47.83 -2.99
N ASP A 29 -7.86 -47.98 -3.62
CA ASP A 29 -7.65 -49.05 -4.62
C ASP A 29 -6.17 -49.39 -4.67
N THR A 30 -5.82 -50.46 -3.97
CA THR A 30 -4.55 -51.16 -4.09
C THR A 30 -4.81 -52.40 -4.93
N GLU A 31 -4.46 -52.39 -6.22
CA GLU A 31 -4.01 -53.62 -6.88
C GLU A 31 -3.26 -53.34 -8.20
N ARG A 32 -2.06 -53.92 -8.31
CA ARG A 32 -1.60 -54.79 -9.42
C ARG A 32 -0.16 -54.52 -9.89
N VAL A 33 0.72 -55.34 -9.31
CA VAL A 33 1.94 -55.98 -9.83
C VAL A 33 2.28 -55.76 -11.32
N GLN A 34 3.51 -55.30 -11.62
CA GLN A 34 4.40 -55.95 -12.61
C GLN A 34 5.84 -55.45 -12.56
N ALA A 35 6.81 -56.38 -12.54
CA ALA A 35 8.24 -56.15 -12.58
C ALA A 35 8.80 -56.34 -14.02
N ALA A 36 9.55 -55.33 -14.50
CA ALA A 36 10.77 -55.29 -15.36
C ALA A 36 11.00 -56.27 -16.54
N PRO A 37 12.02 -56.05 -17.43
CA PRO A 37 12.47 -54.84 -18.15
C PRO A 37 12.67 -55.10 -19.68
N ALA A 38 12.78 -54.06 -20.53
CA ALA A 38 13.49 -54.17 -21.83
C ALA A 38 13.80 -52.82 -22.52
N ARG A 39 15.10 -52.60 -22.76
CA ARG A 39 15.78 -51.88 -23.86
C ARG A 39 15.66 -50.33 -24.04
N ALA A 40 16.84 -49.70 -23.95
CA ALA A 40 17.28 -48.39 -24.47
C ALA A 40 17.13 -48.28 -26.02
N PRO A 41 17.27 -47.11 -26.72
CA PRO A 41 18.19 -46.00 -26.40
C PRO A 41 17.71 -44.55 -26.74
N SER A 42 18.64 -43.60 -26.50
CA SER A 42 18.76 -42.27 -27.11
C SER A 42 17.81 -41.17 -26.62
N SER A 43 18.37 -40.18 -25.93
CA SER A 43 18.83 -38.91 -26.56
C SER A 43 19.41 -37.99 -25.48
N GLN A 44 20.58 -37.44 -25.74
CA GLN A 44 21.16 -36.35 -24.95
C GLN A 44 20.24 -35.13 -25.06
N GLU A 45 19.66 -34.72 -23.94
CA GLU A 45 19.02 -33.41 -23.81
C GLU A 45 20.06 -32.45 -23.19
N PRO A 46 20.34 -31.29 -23.82
CA PRO A 46 21.26 -30.32 -23.26
C PRO A 46 20.66 -29.78 -21.96
N ALA A 47 21.47 -29.82 -20.89
CA ALA A 47 21.14 -29.20 -19.62
C ALA A 47 20.80 -27.72 -19.85
N ALA A 48 19.50 -27.41 -19.87
CA ALA A 48 18.99 -26.08 -19.66
C ALA A 48 19.40 -25.68 -18.25
N GLN A 49 20.53 -24.99 -18.13
CA GLN A 49 20.92 -24.31 -16.92
C GLN A 49 19.80 -23.33 -16.60
N ALA A 50 18.94 -23.72 -15.66
CA ALA A 50 18.02 -22.82 -15.00
C ALA A 50 18.88 -21.74 -14.35
N ALA A 51 19.00 -20.60 -15.04
CA ALA A 51 19.47 -19.37 -14.46
C ALA A 51 18.48 -19.03 -13.34
N THR A 52 18.79 -19.48 -12.13
CA THR A 52 18.26 -18.89 -10.92
C THR A 52 18.76 -17.45 -10.94
N ALA A 53 17.92 -16.56 -11.47
CA ALA A 53 18.08 -15.13 -11.30
C ALA A 53 18.10 -14.91 -9.79
N ARG A 54 19.31 -14.78 -9.26
CA ARG A 54 19.57 -14.43 -7.88
C ARG A 54 18.87 -13.11 -7.65
N ALA A 55 17.71 -13.15 -6.99
CA ALA A 55 17.06 -11.94 -6.51
C ALA A 55 18.13 -11.15 -5.76
N ALA A 56 18.37 -9.93 -6.22
CA ALA A 56 19.29 -9.03 -5.54
C ALA A 56 18.83 -8.92 -4.08
N PRO A 57 19.76 -8.98 -3.11
CA PRO A 57 19.39 -8.74 -1.72
C PRO A 57 18.73 -7.37 -1.66
N ALA A 58 17.50 -7.32 -1.14
CA ALA A 58 16.86 -6.06 -0.81
C ALA A 58 17.81 -5.29 0.11
N THR A 59 18.25 -4.11 -0.34
CA THR A 59 19.03 -3.18 0.47
C THR A 59 18.32 -3.00 1.81
N PRO A 60 19.03 -3.01 2.95
CA PRO A 60 18.42 -2.73 4.25
C PRO A 60 17.61 -1.45 4.13
N ALA A 61 16.33 -1.50 4.50
CA ALA A 61 15.44 -0.36 4.49
C ALA A 61 16.16 0.82 5.16
N GLU A 62 16.39 1.89 4.40
CA GLU A 62 16.96 3.12 4.96
C GLU A 62 16.09 3.53 6.16
N ALA A 63 16.74 3.80 7.30
CA ALA A 63 16.09 4.00 8.60
C ALA A 63 15.37 5.37 8.70
N GLY A 64 14.63 5.77 7.67
CA GLY A 64 13.96 7.06 7.59
C GLY A 64 12.79 7.05 6.61
N SER A 65 11.96 8.09 6.67
CA SER A 65 10.83 8.25 5.75
C SER A 65 11.31 8.62 4.34
N HIS A 66 10.86 7.91 3.31
CA HIS A 66 11.21 8.19 1.91
C HIS A 66 10.13 7.72 0.93
N VAL A 67 10.14 8.30 -0.28
CA VAL A 67 9.33 7.80 -1.40
C VAL A 67 10.08 6.64 -2.04
N LEU A 68 9.42 5.50 -2.17
CA LEU A 68 9.97 4.27 -2.74
C LEU A 68 9.90 4.27 -4.27
N GLY A 69 8.87 4.91 -4.84
CA GLY A 69 8.72 5.03 -6.27
C GLY A 69 7.35 5.54 -6.70
N LYS A 70 7.23 5.75 -8.02
CA LYS A 70 5.98 6.10 -8.70
C LYS A 70 5.73 5.11 -9.83
N LYS A 71 4.48 4.74 -10.06
CA LYS A 71 4.05 3.84 -11.14
C LYS A 71 2.82 4.40 -11.83
N GLU A 72 2.90 4.55 -13.15
CA GLU A 72 1.77 4.96 -13.97
C GLU A 72 0.72 3.85 -14.00
N LEU A 73 -0.56 4.23 -13.86
CA LEU A 73 -1.69 3.33 -13.99
C LEU A 73 -2.88 4.03 -14.65
N ALA A 74 -3.84 3.24 -15.12
CA ALA A 74 -5.11 3.75 -15.62
C ALA A 74 -6.20 3.53 -14.56
N LEU A 75 -6.71 4.61 -13.98
CA LEU A 75 -7.85 4.57 -13.05
C LEU A 75 -9.11 4.95 -13.83
N ARG A 76 -10.03 3.99 -14.02
CA ARG A 76 -11.31 4.21 -14.74
C ARG A 76 -11.11 4.81 -16.15
N GLY A 77 -10.06 4.38 -16.85
CA GLY A 77 -9.72 4.86 -18.20
C GLY A 77 -9.02 6.23 -18.25
N LYS A 78 -8.66 6.81 -17.11
CA LYS A 78 -7.86 8.04 -17.02
C LYS A 78 -6.45 7.74 -16.48
N PRO A 79 -5.43 8.52 -16.87
CA PRO A 79 -4.10 8.39 -16.28
C PRO A 79 -4.14 8.72 -14.79
N ALA A 80 -3.35 7.98 -14.01
CA ALA A 80 -3.21 8.12 -12.57
C ALA A 80 -1.83 7.63 -12.15
N CYS A 81 -1.41 8.01 -10.95
CA CYS A 81 -0.12 7.63 -10.39
C CYS A 81 -0.27 6.89 -9.07
N GLU A 82 0.29 5.69 -8.98
CA GLU A 82 0.53 5.02 -7.71
C GLU A 82 1.86 5.48 -7.14
N ILE A 83 1.84 5.99 -5.92
CA ILE A 83 3.00 6.44 -5.17
C ILE A 83 3.24 5.43 -4.05
N ALA A 84 4.39 4.75 -4.08
CA ALA A 84 4.84 3.90 -2.99
C ALA A 84 5.75 4.72 -2.06
N PHE A 85 5.53 4.64 -0.76
CA PHE A 85 6.29 5.38 0.24
C PHE A 85 6.39 4.62 1.55
N VAL A 86 7.32 5.02 2.41
CA VAL A 86 7.48 4.44 3.74
C VAL A 86 7.74 5.54 4.76
N TYR A 87 7.11 5.42 5.93
CA TYR A 87 7.44 6.24 7.09
C TYR A 87 8.45 5.50 7.98
N ALA A 88 9.35 6.24 8.61
CA ALA A 88 10.33 5.66 9.54
C ALA A 88 9.65 4.77 10.59
N GLY A 89 10.07 3.50 10.66
CA GLY A 89 9.53 2.52 11.60
C GLY A 89 8.14 1.98 11.26
N ARG A 90 7.66 2.17 10.03
CA ARG A 90 6.37 1.64 9.55
C ARG A 90 6.54 0.81 8.29
N GLU A 91 5.55 -0.01 8.00
CA GLU A 91 5.49 -0.76 6.74
C GLU A 91 5.28 0.21 5.54
N PRO A 92 5.76 -0.17 4.34
CA PRO A 92 5.46 0.55 3.12
C PRO A 92 3.95 0.69 2.86
N GLU A 93 3.57 1.85 2.33
CA GLU A 93 2.20 2.17 1.92
C GLU A 93 2.15 2.61 0.46
N THR A 94 0.95 2.55 -0.11
CA THR A 94 0.66 3.05 -1.46
C THR A 94 -0.49 4.04 -1.45
N LEU A 95 -0.36 5.08 -2.27
CA LEU A 95 -1.37 6.11 -2.52
C LEU A 95 -1.65 6.17 -4.01
N ILE A 96 -2.91 6.33 -4.41
CA ILE A 96 -3.30 6.57 -5.80
C ILE A 96 -3.68 8.04 -5.95
N TRP A 97 -3.03 8.74 -6.88
CA TRP A 97 -3.32 10.12 -7.24
C TRP A 97 -3.92 10.19 -8.65
N GLU A 98 -4.99 10.96 -8.85
CA GLU A 98 -5.76 11.00 -10.11
C GLU A 98 -5.15 11.95 -11.17
N GLU A 99 -3.82 11.98 -11.26
CA GLU A 99 -3.05 12.63 -12.33
C GLU A 99 -1.90 11.72 -12.75
N ALA A 100 -1.40 11.89 -13.97
CA ALA A 100 -0.30 11.08 -14.49
C ALA A 100 0.98 11.30 -13.65
N CYS A 101 1.82 10.27 -13.50
CA CYS A 101 3.06 10.38 -12.74
C CYS A 101 4.02 11.50 -13.17
N PRO A 102 4.15 11.89 -14.46
CA PRO A 102 4.99 13.03 -14.84
C PRO A 102 4.42 14.39 -14.44
N GLU A 103 3.11 14.49 -14.19
CA GLU A 103 2.43 15.75 -13.83
C GLU A 103 2.47 16.02 -12.31
N ILE A 104 3.00 15.08 -11.52
CA ILE A 104 3.00 15.18 -10.07
C ILE A 104 4.39 15.08 -9.45
N THR A 105 4.56 15.79 -8.35
CA THR A 105 5.73 15.69 -7.47
C THR A 105 5.31 15.04 -6.15
N ALA A 106 5.95 13.92 -5.81
CA ALA A 106 5.80 13.27 -4.51
C ALA A 106 7.12 13.36 -3.75
N SER A 107 7.10 13.88 -2.52
CA SER A 107 8.32 14.08 -1.73
C SER A 107 8.06 13.95 -0.23
N MET A 108 9.11 13.60 0.51
CA MET A 108 9.09 13.63 1.98
C MET A 108 9.57 15.00 2.46
N VAL A 109 8.69 15.74 3.11
CA VAL A 109 8.93 17.10 3.57
C VAL A 109 8.86 17.18 5.09
N ASP A 110 9.75 17.96 5.69
CA ASP A 110 9.71 18.25 7.13
C ASP A 110 8.90 19.51 7.44
N GLN A 111 8.71 19.79 8.73
CA GLN A 111 8.03 21.00 9.20
C GLN A 111 8.61 22.27 8.58
N ALA A 112 9.93 22.43 8.57
CA ALA A 112 10.57 23.63 8.02
C ALA A 112 10.29 23.79 6.52
N ALA A 113 10.23 22.70 5.75
CA ALA A 113 9.80 22.75 4.36
C ALA A 113 8.31 23.13 4.24
N LEU A 114 7.42 22.56 5.04
CA LEU A 114 6.00 22.91 5.05
C LEU A 114 5.76 24.38 5.41
N GLU A 115 6.51 24.94 6.36
CA GLU A 115 6.45 26.34 6.76
C GLU A 115 6.91 27.25 5.62
N ARG A 116 8.06 26.96 4.97
CA ARG A 116 8.54 27.72 3.81
C ARG A 116 7.56 27.71 2.62
N LEU A 117 6.83 26.61 2.47
CA LEU A 117 5.79 26.47 1.44
C LEU A 117 4.46 27.12 1.83
N GLY A 118 4.33 27.68 3.04
CA GLY A 118 3.07 28.24 3.55
C GLY A 118 1.98 27.19 3.83
N ARG A 119 2.34 25.91 3.87
CA ARG A 119 1.41 24.77 4.01
C ARG A 119 1.20 24.36 5.47
N TRP A 120 2.13 24.70 6.36
CA TRP A 120 2.09 24.33 7.77
C TRP A 120 0.81 24.79 8.51
N GLU A 121 0.37 26.02 8.26
CA GLU A 121 -0.81 26.60 8.92
C GLU A 121 -2.12 25.94 8.47
N ARG A 122 -2.13 25.28 7.31
CA ARG A 122 -3.29 24.55 6.79
C ARG A 122 -3.48 23.19 7.43
N LEU A 123 -2.42 22.64 8.01
CA LEU A 123 -2.50 21.39 8.74
C LEU A 123 -3.31 21.58 10.02
N ASP A 124 -4.18 20.64 10.35
CA ASP A 124 -4.85 20.66 11.65
C ASP A 124 -3.86 20.32 12.79
N ASP A 125 -4.30 20.48 14.03
CA ASP A 125 -3.46 20.21 15.20
C ASP A 125 -2.96 18.75 15.28
N PHE A 126 -3.72 17.80 14.73
CA PHE A 126 -3.32 16.40 14.73
C PHE A 126 -2.21 16.14 13.71
N ALA A 127 -2.37 16.66 12.50
CA ALA A 127 -1.37 16.61 11.44
C ALA A 127 -0.06 17.26 11.90
N ARG A 128 -0.12 18.45 12.51
CA ARG A 128 1.08 19.13 13.05
C ARG A 128 1.78 18.31 14.13
N LYS A 129 1.02 17.75 15.08
CA LYS A 129 1.57 16.86 16.12
C LYS A 129 2.23 15.62 15.53
N PHE A 130 1.61 15.03 14.49
CA PHE A 130 2.17 13.88 13.80
C PHE A 130 3.52 14.21 13.15
N VAL A 131 3.60 15.31 12.39
CA VAL A 131 4.86 15.72 11.74
C VAL A 131 5.97 15.95 12.77
N ALA A 132 5.64 16.59 13.90
CA ALA A 132 6.60 16.82 14.98
C ALA A 132 7.05 15.55 15.72
N ALA A 133 6.20 14.51 15.76
CA ALA A 133 6.47 13.27 16.48
C ALA A 133 7.23 12.22 15.65
N LEU A 134 7.29 12.36 14.32
CA LEU A 134 7.95 11.39 13.46
C LEU A 134 9.47 11.36 13.66
N PRO A 135 10.09 10.16 13.78
CA PRO A 135 11.54 10.02 13.67
C PRO A 135 12.00 10.54 12.29
N GLY A 136 12.81 11.59 12.30
CA GLY A 136 13.22 12.29 11.06
C GLY A 136 12.22 13.33 10.55
N GLY A 137 11.04 13.45 11.16
CA GLY A 137 10.11 14.59 10.99
C GLY A 137 9.53 14.79 9.60
N LYS A 138 9.55 13.78 8.71
CA LYS A 138 9.10 13.94 7.32
C LYS A 138 7.76 13.28 7.02
N VAL A 139 6.85 14.04 6.43
CA VAL A 139 5.55 13.60 5.93
C VAL A 139 5.54 13.59 4.41
N LEU A 140 4.75 12.70 3.81
CA LEU A 140 4.53 12.69 2.37
C LEU A 140 3.71 13.93 1.98
N GLN A 141 4.23 14.65 1.00
CA GLN A 141 3.55 15.70 0.26
C GLN A 141 3.45 15.26 -1.20
N VAL A 142 2.25 15.40 -1.76
CA VAL A 142 1.99 15.22 -3.19
C VAL A 142 1.46 16.53 -3.75
N GLU A 143 2.01 16.95 -4.88
CA GLU A 143 1.64 18.16 -5.59
C GLU A 143 1.40 17.82 -7.06
N GLY A 144 0.21 18.12 -7.53
CA GLY A 144 -0.18 18.02 -8.92
C GLY A 144 -0.37 19.39 -9.55
N SER A 145 -1.10 19.43 -10.67
CA SER A 145 -1.19 20.64 -11.50
C SER A 145 -1.99 21.77 -10.83
N LEU A 146 -3.03 21.41 -10.07
CA LEU A 146 -4.00 22.34 -9.47
C LEU A 146 -4.29 22.02 -8.00
N SER A 147 -3.62 21.03 -7.44
CA SER A 147 -3.87 20.56 -6.08
C SER A 147 -2.57 20.12 -5.43
N ALA A 148 -2.57 20.15 -4.11
CA ALA A 148 -1.49 19.64 -3.29
C ALA A 148 -2.10 19.11 -2.00
N SER A 149 -1.57 17.98 -1.52
CA SER A 149 -2.02 17.35 -0.29
C SER A 149 -0.85 16.83 0.53
N VAL A 150 -1.02 16.83 1.85
CA VAL A 150 -0.09 16.24 2.81
C VAL A 150 -0.77 15.03 3.45
N TYR A 151 0.02 13.98 3.72
CA TYR A 151 -0.49 12.68 4.11
C TYR A 151 -0.03 12.25 5.51
N PRO A 152 -0.49 12.92 6.59
CA PRO A 152 -0.16 12.51 7.95
C PRO A 152 -0.79 11.17 8.35
N VAL A 153 -0.28 10.54 9.41
CA VAL A 153 -0.90 9.36 10.02
C VAL A 153 -1.81 9.77 11.16
N GLY A 154 -3.06 9.30 11.11
CA GLY A 154 -4.07 9.54 12.12
C GLY A 154 -3.89 8.67 13.38
N THR A 155 -4.77 8.88 14.36
CA THR A 155 -4.72 8.15 15.64
C THR A 155 -4.97 6.64 15.50
N THR A 156 -5.61 6.21 14.41
CA THR A 156 -5.82 4.79 14.10
C THR A 156 -4.60 4.13 13.44
N GLY A 157 -3.54 4.89 13.19
CA GLY A 157 -2.36 4.42 12.47
C GLY A 157 -2.52 4.41 10.95
N SER A 158 -3.64 4.91 10.41
CA SER A 158 -3.89 5.02 8.97
C SER A 158 -3.48 6.40 8.45
N THR A 159 -2.91 6.44 7.26
CA THR A 159 -2.64 7.67 6.52
C THR A 159 -3.96 8.30 6.04
N TYR A 160 -4.08 9.63 6.15
CA TYR A 160 -5.24 10.37 5.63
C TYR A 160 -4.77 11.60 4.85
N GLU A 161 -5.66 12.14 4.01
CA GLU A 161 -5.36 13.28 3.15
C GLU A 161 -5.70 14.61 3.81
N VAL A 162 -4.77 15.57 3.76
CA VAL A 162 -5.00 16.98 4.12
C VAL A 162 -4.71 17.85 2.90
N PRO A 163 -5.74 18.42 2.25
CA PRO A 163 -5.56 19.37 1.15
C PRO A 163 -4.84 20.64 1.61
N VAL A 164 -3.83 21.07 0.86
CA VAL A 164 -2.99 22.25 1.18
C VAL A 164 -2.82 23.22 0.01
N ALA A 165 -3.53 23.01 -1.10
CA ALA A 165 -3.63 24.00 -2.19
C ALA A 165 -4.38 25.27 -1.75
N ASP A 166 -4.15 26.37 -2.47
CA ASP A 166 -4.74 27.70 -2.23
C ASP A 166 -6.21 27.81 -2.67
#